data_AF-A0A931SJT2-F1
#
_entry.id   AF-A0A931SJT2-F1
#
_cell.length_a   1.000
_cell.length_b   1.000
_cell.length_c   1.000
_cell.angle_alpha   90.00
_cell.angle_beta   90.00
_cell.angle_gamma   90.00
#
_symmetry.space_group_name_H-M   'P 1'
#
loop_
_entity.id
_entity.type
_entity.pdbx_description
1 polymer ?
#
loop_
_entity_poly.entity_id
_entity_poly.type
_entity_poly.pdbx_seq_one_letter_code
_entity_poly.pdbx_strand_id
1 'polypeptide(L)'
;ALQSGRADATMLTAPAFFKLEDMGFKNLANLADHDDIFASTMYVMKKSTAAANPKLQELLIKAHAEAVKRFYDDKTFAVAAYRAYDPQAHADVERFYDIYKKGSLFERIPLVLTTAVTAVIAQQSDPQIIALMKGGGDFRSVVDNSTVNRLIKEGFFEKLFGPEVKGEQERKAKVAFK
;
A
#
# COMPACT_ATOMS: atom_id res chain seq x y z
N ALA A 1 3.65 -24.30 -11.01
CA ALA A 1 3.73 -25.18 -9.82
C ALA A 1 2.38 -25.83 -9.55
N LEU A 2 1.31 -25.04 -9.38
CA LEU A 2 -0.06 -25.55 -9.18
C LEU A 2 -0.54 -26.52 -10.28
N GLN A 3 -0.50 -26.12 -11.56
CA GLN A 3 -0.97 -26.96 -12.67
C GLN A 3 -0.25 -28.32 -12.76
N SER A 4 1.03 -28.36 -12.39
CA SER A 4 1.85 -29.58 -12.41
C SER A 4 1.76 -30.39 -11.11
N GLY A 5 0.93 -29.98 -10.15
CA GLY A 5 0.81 -30.62 -8.83
C GLY A 5 2.05 -30.50 -7.94
N ARG A 6 2.97 -29.57 -8.23
CA ARG A 6 4.20 -29.36 -7.40
C ARG A 6 3.97 -28.49 -6.17
N ALA A 7 2.81 -27.85 -6.09
CA ALA A 7 2.38 -27.07 -4.94
C ALA A 7 0.86 -27.26 -4.81
N ASP A 8 0.38 -27.39 -3.57
CA ASP A 8 -1.04 -27.55 -3.27
C ASP A 8 -1.78 -26.21 -3.18
N ALA A 9 -1.04 -25.14 -2.82
CA ALA A 9 -1.53 -23.78 -2.73
C ALA A 9 -0.40 -22.77 -3.07
N THR A 10 -0.80 -21.54 -3.41
CA THR A 10 0.13 -20.42 -3.62
C THR A 10 -0.55 -19.11 -3.26
N MET A 11 0.23 -18.09 -2.93
CA MET A 11 -0.24 -16.71 -2.78
C MET A 11 0.14 -15.92 -4.03
N LEU A 12 -0.82 -15.23 -4.62
CA LEU A 12 -0.66 -14.44 -5.85
C LEU A 12 -1.47 -13.15 -5.74
N THR A 13 -1.03 -12.10 -6.42
CA THR A 13 -1.74 -10.84 -6.53
C THR A 13 -2.56 -10.79 -7.81
N ALA A 14 -3.64 -10.01 -7.83
CA ALA A 14 -4.34 -9.71 -9.07
C ALA A 14 -3.42 -8.92 -10.03
N PRO A 15 -3.53 -9.10 -11.35
CA PRO A 15 -4.47 -9.99 -12.05
C PRO A 15 -3.98 -11.45 -12.18
N ALA A 16 -2.80 -11.80 -11.67
CA ALA A 16 -2.16 -13.10 -11.94
C ALA A 16 -2.99 -14.32 -11.51
N PHE A 17 -3.78 -14.22 -10.44
CA PHE A 17 -4.63 -15.32 -9.99
C PHE A 17 -5.92 -15.51 -10.82
N PHE A 18 -6.35 -14.53 -11.63
CA PHE A 18 -7.60 -14.66 -12.40
C PHE A 18 -7.55 -15.83 -13.37
N LYS A 19 -6.41 -16.03 -14.04
CA LYS A 19 -6.19 -17.17 -14.93
C LYS A 19 -6.32 -18.52 -14.23
N LEU A 20 -6.00 -18.58 -12.93
CA LEU A 20 -6.14 -19.81 -12.15
C LEU A 20 -7.59 -20.06 -11.76
N GLU A 21 -8.36 -19.02 -11.46
CA GLU A 21 -9.81 -19.14 -11.24
C GLU A 21 -10.51 -19.66 -12.49
N ASP A 22 -10.15 -19.15 -13.67
CA ASP A 22 -10.68 -19.62 -14.96
C ASP A 22 -10.34 -21.10 -15.24
N MET A 23 -9.24 -21.59 -14.67
CA MET A 23 -8.83 -23.00 -14.72
C MET A 23 -9.48 -23.87 -13.63
N GLY A 24 -10.37 -23.30 -12.81
CA GLY A 24 -11.10 -24.01 -11.76
C GLY A 24 -10.36 -24.12 -10.42
N PHE A 25 -9.22 -23.44 -10.24
CA PHE A 25 -8.60 -23.35 -8.91
C PHE A 25 -9.45 -22.48 -7.98
N LYS A 26 -9.55 -22.89 -6.71
CA LYS A 26 -10.36 -22.22 -5.70
C LYS A 26 -9.54 -21.16 -4.96
N ASN A 27 -10.13 -19.99 -4.76
CA ASN A 27 -9.61 -19.02 -3.81
C ASN A 27 -9.85 -19.52 -2.38
N LEU A 28 -8.77 -19.72 -1.62
CA LEU A 28 -8.81 -20.19 -0.23
C LEU A 28 -9.05 -19.04 0.77
N ALA A 29 -8.47 -17.87 0.49
CA ALA A 29 -8.58 -16.66 1.29
C ALA A 29 -8.10 -15.45 0.48
N ASN A 30 -8.75 -14.30 0.68
CA ASN A 30 -8.27 -13.02 0.17
C ASN A 30 -7.80 -12.17 1.35
N LEU A 31 -6.51 -11.84 1.40
CA LEU A 31 -5.94 -11.07 2.51
C LEU A 31 -6.54 -9.67 2.64
N ALA A 32 -7.10 -9.11 1.56
CA ALA A 32 -7.78 -7.82 1.60
C ALA A 32 -9.13 -7.85 2.37
N ASP A 33 -9.66 -9.04 2.66
CA ASP A 33 -10.89 -9.20 3.46
C ASP A 33 -10.61 -9.20 4.99
N HIS A 34 -9.34 -9.03 5.38
CA HIS A 34 -8.87 -9.11 6.77
C HIS A 34 -8.20 -7.82 7.21
N ASP A 35 -8.90 -7.01 8.01
CA ASP A 35 -8.41 -5.71 8.50
C ASP A 35 -7.19 -5.81 9.44
N ASP A 36 -6.91 -7.00 9.97
CA ASP A 36 -5.77 -7.32 10.83
C ASP A 36 -4.52 -7.76 10.04
N ILE A 37 -4.65 -7.97 8.72
CA ILE A 37 -3.55 -8.30 7.83
C ILE A 37 -3.07 -7.03 7.10
N PHE A 38 -1.92 -6.53 7.51
CA PHE A 38 -1.36 -5.29 6.98
C PHE A 38 -0.58 -5.52 5.68
N ALA A 39 -1.15 -5.08 4.56
CA ALA A 39 -0.43 -4.89 3.30
C ALA A 39 -0.10 -3.41 3.11
N SER A 40 0.92 -2.90 3.80
CA SER A 40 1.32 -1.50 3.68
C SER A 40 2.31 -1.28 2.55
N THR A 41 1.97 -0.39 1.62
CA THR A 41 2.96 0.16 0.67
C THR A 41 3.71 1.28 1.36
N MET A 42 5.04 1.19 1.42
CA MET A 42 5.89 2.18 2.10
C MET A 42 6.81 2.88 1.10
N TYR A 43 6.98 4.20 1.28
CA TYR A 43 8.05 4.93 0.61
C TYR A 43 9.34 4.74 1.38
N VAL A 44 10.30 4.07 0.76
CA VAL A 44 11.63 3.88 1.34
C VAL A 44 12.61 4.79 0.62
N MET A 45 13.29 5.63 1.38
CA MET A 45 14.36 6.50 0.87
C MET A 45 15.63 6.32 1.69
N LYS A 46 16.78 6.42 1.03
CA LYS A 46 18.06 6.52 1.75
C LYS A 46 18.09 7.83 2.53
N LYS A 47 18.45 7.77 3.82
CA LYS A 47 18.50 8.93 4.72
C LYS A 47 19.31 10.10 4.15
N SER A 48 20.45 9.81 3.52
CA SER A 48 21.29 10.84 2.88
C SER A 48 20.59 11.54 1.70
N THR A 49 19.79 10.81 0.92
CA THR A 49 19.05 11.38 -0.21
C THR A 49 17.91 12.28 0.27
N ALA A 50 17.19 11.87 1.32
CA ALA A 50 16.15 12.69 1.92
C ALA A 50 16.73 13.98 2.55
N ALA A 51 17.87 13.88 3.24
CA ALA A 51 18.54 15.03 3.83
C ALA A 51 19.09 16.01 2.78
N ALA A 52 19.63 15.52 1.66
CA ALA A 52 20.15 16.36 0.59
C ALA A 52 19.04 17.08 -0.20
N ASN A 53 17.84 16.51 -0.25
CA ASN A 53 16.70 17.03 -1.01
C ASN A 53 15.45 17.17 -0.11
N PRO A 54 15.38 18.20 0.76
CA PRO A 54 14.33 18.29 1.78
C PRO A 54 12.90 18.41 1.22
N LYS A 55 12.73 18.77 -0.06
CA LYS A 55 11.43 18.79 -0.75
C LYS A 55 11.04 17.47 -1.42
N LEU A 56 11.98 16.53 -1.59
CA LEU A 56 11.77 15.31 -2.37
C LEU A 56 10.64 14.44 -1.77
N GLN A 57 10.66 14.26 -0.45
CA GLN A 57 9.62 13.49 0.25
C GLN A 57 8.23 14.08 0.01
N GLU A 58 8.11 15.40 0.17
CA GLU A 58 6.84 16.10 -0.03
C GLU A 58 6.35 15.97 -1.47
N LEU A 59 7.23 16.22 -2.46
CA LEU A 59 6.88 16.14 -3.87
C LEU A 59 6.45 14.72 -4.26
N LEU A 60 7.15 13.69 -3.76
CA LEU A 60 6.79 12.30 -4.03
C LEU A 60 5.42 11.96 -3.43
N ILE A 61 5.17 12.35 -2.17
CA ILE A 61 3.88 12.09 -1.49
C ILE A 61 2.74 12.80 -2.23
N LYS A 62 2.93 14.07 -2.63
CA LYS A 62 1.92 14.82 -3.39
C LYS A 62 1.63 14.18 -4.74
N ALA A 63 2.67 13.87 -5.51
CA ALA A 63 2.51 13.23 -6.83
C ALA A 63 1.81 11.88 -6.73
N HIS A 64 2.13 11.08 -5.72
CA HIS A 64 1.43 9.81 -5.54
C HIS A 64 -0.03 10.00 -5.09
N ALA A 65 -0.31 10.93 -4.18
CA ALA A 65 -1.69 11.22 -3.78
C ALA A 65 -2.55 11.67 -4.98
N GLU A 66 -1.98 12.50 -5.86
CA GLU A 66 -2.63 12.92 -7.12
C GLU A 66 -2.85 11.73 -8.07
N ALA A 67 -1.89 10.81 -8.16
CA ALA A 67 -2.04 9.58 -8.93
C ALA A 67 -3.14 8.66 -8.35
N VAL A 68 -3.23 8.54 -7.03
CA VAL A 68 -4.29 7.79 -6.34
C VAL A 68 -5.65 8.41 -6.60
N LYS A 69 -5.75 9.75 -6.55
CA LYS A 69 -6.99 10.45 -6.92
C LYS A 69 -7.38 10.12 -8.36
N ARG A 70 -6.45 10.28 -9.30
CA ARG A 70 -6.72 10.02 -10.72
C ARG A 70 -7.08 8.57 -10.98
N PHE A 71 -6.46 7.64 -10.26
CA PHE A 71 -6.85 6.23 -10.30
C PHE A 71 -8.34 6.09 -9.94
N TYR A 72 -8.79 6.62 -8.79
CA TYR A 72 -10.19 6.46 -8.39
C TYR A 72 -11.19 7.24 -9.24
N ASP A 73 -10.79 8.38 -9.78
CA ASP A 73 -11.67 9.28 -10.56
C ASP A 73 -11.80 8.86 -12.03
N ASP A 74 -10.78 8.24 -12.62
CA ASP A 74 -10.70 7.97 -14.06
C ASP A 74 -10.28 6.51 -14.34
N LYS A 75 -11.28 5.63 -14.42
CA LYS A 75 -11.09 4.19 -14.73
C LYS A 75 -10.36 3.99 -16.05
N THR A 76 -10.74 4.73 -17.09
CA THR A 76 -10.17 4.58 -18.44
C THR A 76 -8.68 4.89 -18.42
N PHE A 77 -8.29 5.99 -17.77
CA PHE A 77 -6.88 6.33 -17.60
C PHE A 77 -6.14 5.29 -16.75
N ALA A 78 -6.72 4.85 -15.62
CA ALA A 78 -6.09 3.86 -14.74
C ALA A 78 -5.79 2.54 -15.48
N VAL A 79 -6.77 2.02 -16.24
CA VAL A 79 -6.63 0.79 -17.03
C VAL A 79 -5.59 0.96 -18.14
N ALA A 80 -5.60 2.09 -18.84
CA ALA A 80 -4.62 2.38 -19.89
C ALA A 80 -3.19 2.51 -19.33
N ALA A 81 -3.03 3.21 -18.20
CA ALA A 81 -1.74 3.41 -17.55
C ALA A 81 -1.14 2.09 -17.07
N TYR A 82 -1.93 1.19 -16.48
CA TYR A 82 -1.47 -0.13 -16.08
C TYR A 82 -0.94 -0.93 -17.29
N ARG A 83 -1.74 -0.99 -18.37
CA ARG A 83 -1.41 -1.77 -19.57
C ARG A 83 -0.20 -1.24 -20.34
N ALA A 84 0.20 0.00 -20.13
CA ALA A 84 1.42 0.56 -20.70
C ALA A 84 2.69 -0.07 -20.12
N TYR A 85 2.64 -0.60 -18.88
CA TYR A 85 3.78 -1.19 -18.18
C TYR A 85 3.66 -2.70 -17.99
N ASP A 86 2.44 -3.22 -17.83
CA ASP A 86 2.17 -4.66 -17.77
C ASP A 86 1.07 -5.03 -18.77
N PRO A 87 1.43 -5.54 -19.97
CA PRO A 87 0.49 -5.90 -21.02
C PRO A 87 -0.37 -7.13 -20.67
N GLN A 88 -1.43 -6.90 -19.88
CA GLN A 88 -2.46 -7.89 -19.56
C GLN A 88 -3.72 -7.69 -20.42
N ALA A 89 -4.61 -8.69 -20.41
CA ALA A 89 -5.91 -8.61 -21.07
C ALA A 89 -6.73 -7.44 -20.47
N HIS A 90 -7.46 -6.72 -21.32
CA HIS A 90 -8.20 -5.53 -20.87
C HIS A 90 -9.19 -5.84 -19.75
N ALA A 91 -9.97 -6.92 -19.92
CA ALA A 91 -10.96 -7.36 -18.95
C ALA A 91 -10.34 -7.70 -17.58
N ASP A 92 -9.14 -8.29 -17.56
CA ASP A 92 -8.42 -8.59 -16.32
C ASP A 92 -7.99 -7.31 -15.61
N VAL A 93 -7.50 -6.32 -16.34
CA VAL A 93 -7.09 -5.04 -15.75
C VAL A 93 -8.30 -4.25 -15.24
N GLU A 94 -9.43 -4.30 -15.95
CA GLU A 94 -10.69 -3.71 -15.46
C GLU A 94 -11.19 -4.40 -14.20
N ARG A 95 -11.12 -5.74 -14.14
CA ARG A 95 -11.48 -6.51 -12.95
C ARG A 95 -10.56 -6.17 -11.77
N PHE A 96 -9.26 -6.07 -12.00
CA PHE A 96 -8.29 -5.60 -11.01
C PHE A 96 -8.67 -4.20 -10.48
N TYR A 97 -8.96 -3.27 -11.38
CA TYR A 97 -9.37 -1.91 -11.02
C TYR A 97 -10.62 -1.93 -10.13
N ASP A 98 -11.64 -2.69 -10.49
CA ASP A 98 -12.91 -2.73 -9.75
C ASP A 98 -12.71 -3.30 -8.33
N ILE A 99 -11.82 -4.30 -8.16
CA ILE A 99 -11.45 -4.84 -6.84
C ILE A 99 -10.76 -3.75 -6.00
N TYR A 100 -9.77 -3.06 -6.56
CA TYR A 100 -8.99 -2.04 -5.84
C TYR A 100 -9.84 -0.82 -5.48
N LYS A 101 -10.73 -0.41 -6.39
CA LYS A 101 -11.69 0.68 -6.15
C LYS A 101 -12.69 0.30 -5.06
N LYS A 102 -13.28 -0.90 -5.13
CA LYS A 102 -14.25 -1.36 -4.13
C LYS A 102 -13.63 -1.43 -2.73
N GLY A 103 -12.40 -1.95 -2.62
CA GLY A 103 -11.69 -2.05 -1.35
C GLY A 103 -11.02 -0.77 -0.87
N SER A 104 -10.99 0.29 -1.68
CA SER A 104 -10.17 1.50 -1.42
C SER A 104 -8.71 1.15 -1.08
N LEU A 105 -8.12 0.22 -1.83
CA LEU A 105 -6.85 -0.43 -1.48
C LEU A 105 -5.62 0.45 -1.67
N PHE A 106 -5.70 1.51 -2.49
CA PHE A 106 -4.67 2.54 -2.52
C PHE A 106 -4.94 3.62 -1.48
N GLU A 107 -3.97 3.80 -0.58
CA GLU A 107 -4.06 4.73 0.53
C GLU A 107 -4.05 6.19 0.05
N ARG A 108 -5.10 6.94 0.39
CA ARG A 108 -5.16 8.39 0.14
C ARG A 108 -4.22 9.18 1.05
N ILE A 109 -4.07 8.72 2.29
CA ILE A 109 -3.21 9.33 3.32
C ILE A 109 -2.18 8.28 3.74
N PRO A 110 -0.91 8.41 3.32
CA PRO A 110 0.12 7.40 3.53
C PRO A 110 0.80 7.56 4.91
N LEU A 111 0.02 7.50 5.99
CA LEU A 111 0.56 7.45 7.36
C LEU A 111 1.00 6.03 7.69
N VAL A 112 2.25 5.87 8.14
CA VAL A 112 2.70 4.58 8.70
C VAL A 112 2.03 4.38 10.06
N LEU A 113 1.31 3.27 10.22
CA LEU A 113 0.52 2.97 11.41
C LEU A 113 1.30 2.12 12.42
N THR A 114 1.10 2.38 13.71
CA THR A 114 1.70 1.61 14.81
C THR A 114 1.34 0.14 14.71
N THR A 115 0.08 -0.18 14.39
CA THR A 115 -0.39 -1.56 14.27
C THR A 115 0.31 -2.31 13.13
N ALA A 116 0.58 -1.64 12.01
CA ALA A 116 1.31 -2.23 10.89
C ALA A 116 2.77 -2.53 11.27
N VAL A 117 3.45 -1.59 11.93
CA VAL A 117 4.82 -1.80 12.42
C VAL A 117 4.89 -2.96 13.41
N THR A 118 3.98 -2.99 14.40
CA THR A 118 3.91 -4.06 15.39
C THR A 118 3.63 -5.42 14.75
N ALA A 119 2.71 -5.48 13.77
CA ALA A 119 2.39 -6.72 13.07
C ALA A 119 3.61 -7.27 12.32
N VAL A 120 4.34 -6.42 11.58
CA VAL A 120 5.55 -6.83 10.86
C VAL A 120 6.62 -7.38 11.81
N ILE A 121 6.81 -6.74 12.97
CA ILE A 121 7.76 -7.22 13.99
C ILE A 121 7.32 -8.56 14.57
N ALA A 122 6.03 -8.70 14.90
CA ALA A 122 5.48 -9.92 15.51
C ALA A 122 5.49 -11.12 14.56
N GLN A 123 5.33 -10.88 13.26
CA GLN A 123 5.33 -11.92 12.22
C GLN A 123 6.73 -12.32 11.75
N GLN A 124 7.77 -11.61 12.19
CA GLN A 124 9.14 -11.96 11.82
C GLN A 124 9.53 -13.32 12.41
N SER A 125 9.98 -14.23 11.55
CA SER A 125 10.40 -15.58 11.93
C SER A 125 11.91 -15.82 11.83
N ASP A 126 12.64 -14.95 11.13
CA ASP A 126 14.10 -15.04 11.00
C ASP A 126 14.79 -14.60 12.30
N PRO A 127 15.50 -15.49 13.00
CA PRO A 127 16.18 -15.16 14.26
C PRO A 127 17.19 -14.02 14.16
N GLN A 128 17.84 -13.84 13.01
CA GLN A 128 18.82 -12.76 12.80
C GLN A 128 18.12 -11.41 12.69
N ILE A 129 17.01 -11.35 11.96
CA ILE A 129 16.19 -10.14 11.87
C ILE A 129 15.52 -9.85 13.20
N ILE A 130 15.00 -10.87 13.89
CA ILE A 130 14.46 -10.73 15.26
C ILE A 130 15.54 -10.15 16.18
N ALA A 131 16.77 -10.65 16.13
CA ALA A 131 17.87 -10.13 16.94
C ALA A 131 18.23 -8.68 16.59
N LEU A 132 18.21 -8.31 15.30
CA LEU A 132 18.39 -6.93 14.84
C LEU A 132 17.27 -6.00 15.34
N MET A 133 16.01 -6.46 15.30
CA MET A 133 14.84 -5.71 15.75
C MET A 133 14.77 -5.61 17.29
N LYS A 134 15.04 -6.70 18.02
CA LYS A 134 15.03 -6.77 19.49
C LYS A 134 16.30 -6.16 20.11
N GLY A 135 17.41 -6.11 19.38
CA GLY A 135 18.71 -5.59 19.81
C GLY A 135 18.80 -4.07 19.90
N GLY A 136 17.69 -3.33 19.82
CA GLY A 136 17.66 -1.87 20.02
C GLY A 136 17.48 -1.03 18.75
N GLY A 137 16.99 -1.61 17.66
CA GLY A 137 16.55 -0.82 16.51
C GLY A 137 15.36 0.05 16.87
N ASP A 138 15.59 1.31 17.25
CA ASP A 138 14.52 2.28 17.41
C ASP A 138 13.88 2.52 16.04
N PHE A 139 12.71 1.94 15.79
CA PHE A 139 11.99 2.13 14.52
C PHE A 139 11.65 3.60 14.25
N ARG A 140 11.67 4.47 15.28
CA ARG A 140 11.56 5.92 15.12
C ARG A 140 12.74 6.54 14.36
N SER A 141 13.87 5.84 14.29
CA SER A 141 15.03 6.29 13.49
C SER A 141 14.87 6.04 11.99
N VAL A 142 13.87 5.23 11.59
CA VAL A 142 13.65 4.81 10.18
C VAL A 142 12.23 5.09 9.68
N VAL A 143 11.24 5.20 10.56
CA VAL A 143 9.86 5.59 10.21
C VAL A 143 9.70 7.08 10.46
N ASP A 144 9.28 7.82 9.42
CA ASP A 144 9.07 9.26 9.49
C ASP A 144 7.70 9.64 8.90
N ASN A 145 6.76 9.98 9.80
CA ASN A 145 5.45 10.50 9.43
C ASN A 145 5.42 12.05 9.37
N SER A 146 6.53 12.75 9.64
CA SER A 146 6.55 14.20 9.82
C SER A 146 6.07 14.97 8.58
N THR A 147 6.50 14.54 7.39
CA THR A 147 6.08 15.15 6.11
C THR A 147 4.58 14.98 5.87
N VAL A 148 4.04 13.77 6.08
CA VAL A 148 2.61 13.50 5.93
C VAL A 148 1.79 14.30 6.95
N ASN A 149 2.25 14.35 8.21
CA ASN A 149 1.63 15.15 9.27
C ASN A 149 1.62 16.65 8.94
N ARG A 150 2.69 17.18 8.34
CA ARG A 150 2.73 18.57 7.87
C ARG A 150 1.68 18.80 6.78
N LEU A 151 1.61 17.91 5.78
CA LEU A 151 0.64 18.01 4.69
C LEU A 151 -0.82 17.91 5.16
N ILE A 152 -1.09 17.12 6.20
CA ILE A 152 -2.39 17.08 6.89
C ILE A 152 -2.71 18.46 7.48
N LYS A 153 -1.78 19.06 8.24
CA LYS A 153 -1.97 20.39 8.85
C LYS A 153 -2.16 21.50 7.83
N GLU A 154 -1.49 21.39 6.68
CA GLU A 154 -1.62 22.32 5.55
C GLU A 154 -2.93 22.14 4.76
N GLY A 155 -3.73 21.11 5.07
CA GLY A 155 -5.00 20.82 4.38
C GLY A 155 -4.83 20.27 2.97
N PHE A 156 -3.64 19.77 2.59
CA PHE A 156 -3.37 19.27 1.25
C PHE A 156 -4.32 18.14 0.85
N PHE A 157 -4.50 17.14 1.72
CA PHE A 157 -5.32 15.96 1.42
C PHE A 157 -6.81 16.32 1.31
N GLU A 158 -7.33 17.17 2.19
CA GLU A 158 -8.73 17.65 2.13
C GLU A 158 -8.97 18.45 0.84
N LYS A 159 -8.02 19.29 0.42
CA LYS A 159 -8.11 20.02 -0.84
C LYS A 159 -8.11 19.08 -2.05
N LEU A 160 -7.32 18.01 -2.01
CA LEU A 160 -7.16 17.09 -3.13
C LEU A 160 -8.35 16.11 -3.24
N PHE A 161 -8.69 15.44 -2.14
CA PHE A 161 -9.69 14.38 -2.13
C PHE A 161 -11.10 14.88 -1.84
N GLY A 162 -11.23 15.95 -1.05
CA GLY A 162 -12.52 16.44 -0.55
C GLY A 162 -12.65 16.33 0.98
N PRO A 163 -13.71 16.91 1.57
CA PRO A 163 -13.90 16.96 3.01
C PRO A 163 -14.12 15.60 3.68
N GLU A 164 -14.53 14.58 2.91
CA GLU A 164 -14.75 13.22 3.42
C GLU A 164 -13.46 12.54 3.89
N VAL A 165 -12.30 13.00 3.41
CA VAL A 165 -11.01 12.43 3.80
C VAL A 165 -10.62 12.81 5.25
N LYS A 166 -11.25 13.84 5.83
CA LYS A 166 -10.98 14.30 7.19
C LYS A 166 -11.21 13.21 8.24
N GLY A 167 -12.30 12.45 8.12
CA GLY A 167 -12.57 11.32 9.02
C GLY A 167 -11.51 10.21 8.91
N GLU A 168 -10.96 9.99 7.71
CA GLU A 168 -9.83 9.07 7.52
C GLU A 168 -8.55 9.61 8.17
N GLN A 169 -8.24 10.90 8.02
CA GLN A 169 -7.08 11.54 8.66
C GLN A 169 -7.13 11.40 10.17
N GLU A 170 -8.26 11.74 10.79
CA GLU A 170 -8.43 11.67 12.24
C GLU A 170 -8.29 10.24 12.78
N ARG A 171 -8.87 9.26 12.07
CA ARG A 171 -8.77 7.85 12.45
C ARG A 171 -7.35 7.33 12.32
N LYS A 172 -6.67 7.60 11.20
CA LYS A 172 -5.27 7.17 10.99
C LYS A 172 -4.31 7.87 11.94
N ALA A 173 -4.49 9.17 12.21
CA ALA A 173 -3.64 9.93 13.11
C ALA A 173 -3.62 9.39 14.56
N LYS A 174 -4.74 8.82 15.03
CA LYS A 174 -4.84 8.19 16.36
C LYS A 174 -3.93 6.99 16.52
N VAL A 175 -3.70 6.25 15.44
CA VAL A 175 -2.90 5.00 15.43
C VAL A 175 -1.61 5.14 14.64
N ALA A 176 -1.26 6.34 14.16
CA ALA A 176 -0.02 6.61 13.46
C ALA A 176 1.19 6.29 14.35
N PHE A 177 2.24 5.76 13.74
CA PHE A 177 3.50 5.48 14.42
C PHE A 177 4.16 6.80 14.89
N LYS A 178 4.66 6.79 16.14
CA LYS A 178 5.23 7.94 16.84
C LYS A 178 6.65 7.66 17.35
#